data_AF-A0A9W7KQR1-F1
#
_entry.id   AF-A0A9W7KQR1-F1
#
_cell.length_a   1.000
_cell.length_b   1.000
_cell.length_c   1.000
_cell.angle_alpha   90.00
_cell.angle_beta   90.00
_cell.angle_gamma   90.00
#
_symmetry.space_group_name_H-M   'P 1'
#
loop_
_entity.id
_entity.type
_entity.pdbx_description
1 polymer ?
#
loop_
_entity_poly.entity_id
_entity_poly.type
_entity_poly.pdbx_seq_one_letter_code
_entity_poly.pdbx_strand_id
1 'polypeptide(L)'
;MTQGVPDLSRYVALDCEASGLEPRELTFPVSVGVSFSDLTTRHWLIRPAKEWLNWPWDPAAEAIHGISRDMLLAEGLPVEQVAAELADVVAGRTCVSDSDRDIGWIRTLYRATGQHGAPFPHQEWYDVLERIAKTKVSGPIAGLALIDDAVNGARRRYPPTHKADEDARTVMATLRLIAGIDT
;
A
#
# COMPACT_ATOMS: atom_id res chain seq x y z
N MET A 1 -20.72 6.84 -26.60
CA MET A 1 -20.28 7.69 -25.48
C MET A 1 -18.98 7.10 -24.98
N THR A 2 -17.85 7.74 -25.24
CA THR A 2 -16.55 7.32 -24.67
C THR A 2 -16.64 7.53 -23.17
N GLN A 3 -16.77 6.45 -22.40
CA GLN A 3 -16.62 6.54 -20.94
C GLN A 3 -15.20 7.05 -20.69
N GLY A 4 -15.09 8.23 -20.07
CA GLY A 4 -13.82 8.88 -19.82
C GLY A 4 -12.90 7.97 -19.02
N VAL A 5 -11.59 8.03 -19.30
CA VAL A 5 -10.57 7.34 -18.51
C VAL A 5 -10.78 7.70 -17.03
N PRO A 6 -10.83 6.73 -16.11
CA PRO A 6 -10.92 7.02 -14.68
C PRO A 6 -9.80 7.99 -14.27
N ASP A 7 -10.16 9.08 -13.60
CA ASP A 7 -9.16 9.97 -13.02
C ASP A 7 -8.45 9.23 -11.88
N LEU A 8 -7.22 8.78 -12.14
CA LEU A 8 -6.40 8.08 -11.16
C LEU A 8 -5.66 9.04 -10.22
N SER A 9 -5.64 10.36 -10.49
CA SER A 9 -4.93 11.32 -9.63
C SER A 9 -5.54 11.44 -8.22
N ARG A 10 -6.80 11.00 -8.08
CA ARG A 10 -7.50 10.88 -6.80
C ARG A 10 -7.08 9.67 -5.96
N TYR A 11 -6.26 8.77 -6.51
CA TYR A 11 -5.80 7.57 -5.82
C TYR A 11 -4.30 7.63 -5.54
N VAL A 12 -3.91 7.01 -4.43
CA VAL A 12 -2.52 6.69 -4.09
C VAL A 12 -2.49 5.22 -3.72
N ALA A 13 -1.61 4.44 -4.32
CA ALA A 13 -1.40 3.07 -3.87
C ALA A 13 -0.54 3.08 -2.60
N LEU A 14 -0.82 2.19 -1.66
CA LEU A 14 -0.13 2.06 -0.39
C LEU A 14 0.16 0.59 -0.11
N ASP A 15 1.34 0.32 0.43
CA ASP A 15 1.76 -1.00 0.89
C ASP A 15 2.64 -0.82 2.15
N CYS A 16 2.73 -1.84 2.99
CA CYS A 16 3.55 -1.85 4.20
C CYS A 16 4.32 -3.16 4.34
N GLU A 17 5.57 -3.06 4.76
CA GLU A 17 6.26 -4.19 5.37
C GLU A 17 6.05 -4.16 6.88
N ALA A 18 6.03 -5.33 7.52
CA ALA A 18 5.70 -5.46 8.95
C ALA A 18 6.69 -6.32 9.73
N SER A 19 6.69 -6.13 11.05
CA SER A 19 7.56 -6.84 12.00
C SER A 19 7.30 -8.35 12.09
N GLY A 20 6.21 -8.82 11.48
CA GLY A 20 5.87 -10.23 11.44
C GLY A 20 4.59 -10.55 10.67
N LEU A 21 4.42 -11.84 10.39
CA LEU A 21 3.35 -12.34 9.53
C LEU A 21 2.04 -12.56 10.30
N GLU A 22 2.10 -13.08 11.52
CA GLU A 22 0.94 -13.34 12.39
C GLU A 22 1.32 -13.38 13.89
N PRO A 23 0.35 -13.14 14.80
CA PRO A 23 -0.97 -12.59 14.52
C PRO A 23 -0.89 -11.08 14.28
N ARG A 24 -1.60 -10.57 13.27
CA ARG A 24 -1.54 -9.14 12.85
C ARG A 24 -1.70 -8.14 14.00
N GLU A 25 -2.51 -8.44 15.02
CA GLU A 25 -2.71 -7.58 16.20
C GLU A 25 -1.48 -7.44 17.10
N LEU A 26 -0.46 -8.30 16.93
CA LEU A 26 0.81 -8.24 17.65
C LEU A 26 1.99 -7.85 16.74
N THR A 27 1.71 -7.31 15.54
CA THR A 27 2.75 -6.83 14.60
C THR A 27 2.55 -5.36 14.24
N PHE A 28 3.64 -4.70 13.87
CA PHE A 28 3.67 -3.26 13.57
C PHE A 28 4.36 -3.00 12.22
N PRO A 29 4.02 -1.90 11.52
CA PRO A 29 4.69 -1.56 10.27
C PRO A 29 6.16 -1.19 10.52
N VAL A 30 7.05 -1.76 9.72
CA VAL A 30 8.48 -1.46 9.73
C VAL A 30 8.87 -0.51 8.60
N SER A 31 8.10 -0.53 7.51
CA SER A 31 8.16 0.48 6.46
C SER A 31 6.77 0.75 5.88
N VAL A 32 6.61 1.91 5.25
CA VAL A 32 5.43 2.25 4.46
C VAL A 32 5.88 2.85 3.14
N GLY A 33 5.23 2.43 2.06
CA GLY A 33 5.48 2.90 0.71
C GLY A 33 4.20 3.37 0.06
N VAL A 34 4.32 4.38 -0.80
CA VAL A 34 3.21 4.87 -1.61
C VAL A 34 3.62 5.09 -3.06
N SER A 35 2.69 4.88 -3.98
CA SER A 35 2.85 5.21 -5.40
C SER A 35 1.71 6.10 -5.91
N PHE A 36 2.07 7.19 -6.57
CA PHE A 36 1.11 8.11 -7.19
C PHE A 36 0.72 7.67 -8.59
N SER A 37 -0.30 8.31 -9.15
CA SER A 37 -0.81 8.03 -10.48
C SER A 37 0.23 8.10 -11.59
N ASP A 38 1.35 8.81 -11.41
CA ASP A 38 2.47 8.91 -12.36
C ASP A 38 3.59 7.86 -12.10
N LEU A 39 3.34 6.90 -11.21
CA LEU A 39 4.28 5.87 -10.74
C LEU A 39 5.48 6.38 -9.95
N THR A 40 5.52 7.67 -9.61
CA THR A 40 6.48 8.17 -8.62
C THR A 40 6.15 7.57 -7.26
N THR A 41 7.19 7.28 -6.47
CA THR A 41 7.05 6.64 -5.17
C THR A 41 7.63 7.47 -4.05
N ARG A 42 7.11 7.25 -2.84
CA ARG A 42 7.76 7.67 -1.58
C ARG A 42 7.79 6.49 -0.63
N HIS A 43 8.81 6.47 0.22
CA HIS A 43 9.10 5.37 1.13
C HIS A 43 9.56 5.95 2.47
N TRP A 44 9.11 5.32 3.56
CA TRP A 44 9.55 5.64 4.91
C TRP A 44 9.92 4.38 5.67
N LEU A 45 11.10 4.40 6.28
CA LEU A 45 11.50 3.42 7.28
C LEU A 45 11.02 3.90 8.66
N ILE A 46 10.38 3.03 9.44
CA ILE A 46 9.69 3.40 10.67
C ILE A 46 10.49 2.91 11.88
N ARG A 47 10.96 3.85 12.71
CA ARG A 47 11.52 3.50 14.02
C ARG A 47 10.41 2.97 14.92
N PRO A 48 10.56 1.81 15.58
CA PRO A 48 9.51 1.26 16.41
C PRO A 48 9.15 2.21 17.56
N ALA A 49 7.86 2.44 17.77
CA ALA A 49 7.37 3.14 18.95
C ALA A 49 7.77 2.40 20.23
N LYS A 50 7.84 3.12 21.35
CA LYS A 50 8.29 2.56 22.62
C LYS A 50 7.42 1.37 23.06
N GLU A 51 6.12 1.46 22.84
CA GLU A 51 5.15 0.40 23.16
C GLU A 51 5.32 -0.88 22.32
N TRP A 52 5.92 -0.77 21.12
CA TRP A 52 6.12 -1.90 20.22
C TRP A 52 7.41 -2.68 20.52
N LEU A 53 8.31 -2.13 21.33
CA LEU A 53 9.62 -2.76 21.59
C LEU A 53 9.52 -4.14 22.27
N ASN A 54 8.40 -4.42 22.93
CA ASN A 54 8.14 -5.73 23.56
C ASN A 54 7.26 -6.64 22.70
N TRP A 55 6.86 -6.21 21.50
CA TRP A 55 6.06 -7.04 20.60
C TRP A 55 6.96 -8.08 19.92
N PRO A 56 6.39 -9.22 19.47
CA PRO A 56 7.13 -10.22 18.72
C PRO A 56 7.81 -9.64 17.47
N TRP A 57 9.00 -10.15 17.19
CA TRP A 57 9.73 -9.91 15.95
C TRP A 57 9.88 -11.24 15.23
N ASP A 58 9.43 -11.29 13.97
CA ASP A 58 9.44 -12.51 13.16
C ASP A 58 10.65 -12.52 12.23
N PRO A 59 11.64 -13.41 12.45
CA PRO A 59 12.80 -13.52 11.56
C PRO A 59 12.44 -13.90 10.12
N ALA A 60 11.28 -14.55 9.90
CA ALA A 60 10.83 -14.88 8.55
C ALA A 60 10.38 -13.63 7.79
N ALA A 61 9.69 -12.69 8.44
CA ALA A 61 9.36 -11.40 7.85
C ALA A 61 10.64 -10.61 7.51
N GLU A 62 11.58 -10.52 8.46
CA GLU A 62 12.87 -9.86 8.23
C GLU A 62 13.62 -10.47 7.03
N ALA A 63 13.59 -11.79 6.86
CA ALA A 63 14.23 -12.45 5.72
C ALA A 63 13.54 -12.15 4.37
N ILE A 64 12.23 -11.87 4.38
CA ILE A 64 11.45 -11.54 3.19
C ILE A 64 11.77 -10.13 2.70
N HIS A 65 11.66 -9.13 3.58
CA HIS A 65 11.81 -7.71 3.21
C HIS A 65 13.22 -7.13 3.46
N GLY A 66 14.08 -7.84 4.20
CA GLY A 66 15.48 -7.47 4.43
C GLY A 66 15.70 -6.29 5.40
N ILE A 67 14.70 -5.95 6.22
CA ILE A 67 14.75 -4.80 7.14
C ILE A 67 14.94 -5.33 8.56
N SER A 68 16.14 -5.17 9.12
CA SER A 68 16.41 -5.63 10.48
C SER A 68 15.91 -4.65 11.52
N ARG A 69 15.66 -5.16 12.74
CA ARG A 69 15.29 -4.32 13.88
C ARG A 69 16.35 -3.27 14.20
N ASP A 70 17.63 -3.61 14.06
CA ASP A 70 18.75 -2.69 14.30
C ASP A 70 18.78 -1.56 13.26
N MET A 71 18.47 -1.87 11.99
CA MET A 71 18.33 -0.87 10.92
C MET A 71 17.21 0.12 11.25
N LEU A 72 16.06 -0.36 11.75
CA LEU A 72 14.97 0.53 12.14
C LEU A 72 15.34 1.48 13.29
N LEU A 73 16.12 0.99 14.26
CA LEU A 73 16.57 1.80 15.39
C LEU A 73 17.59 2.87 14.95
N ALA A 74 18.48 2.51 14.03
CA ALA A 74 19.52 3.40 13.54
C ALA A 74 19.01 4.43 12.51
N GLU A 75 18.20 3.98 11.55
CA GLU A 75 17.86 4.72 10.33
C GLU A 75 16.39 5.10 10.24
N GLY A 76 15.52 4.42 10.98
CA GLY A 76 14.08 4.68 10.97
C GLY A 76 13.73 6.07 11.49
N LEU A 77 12.69 6.67 10.91
CA LEU A 77 12.12 7.93 11.34
C LEU A 77 11.13 7.71 12.50
N PRO A 78 10.99 8.69 13.42
CA PRO A 78 9.98 8.62 14.48
C PRO A 78 8.57 8.42 13.92
N VAL A 79 7.74 7.66 14.64
CA VAL A 79 6.36 7.35 14.21
C VAL A 79 5.52 8.60 13.98
N GLU A 80 5.72 9.64 14.78
CA GLU A 80 5.02 10.92 14.65
C GLU A 80 5.40 11.64 13.35
N GLN A 81 6.67 11.56 12.96
CA GLN A 81 7.16 12.15 11.72
C GLN A 81 6.59 11.42 10.52
N VAL A 82 6.68 10.08 10.50
CA VAL A 82 6.14 9.27 9.38
C VAL A 82 4.63 9.48 9.25
N ALA A 83 3.88 9.46 10.35
CA ALA A 83 2.44 9.66 10.34
C ALA A 83 2.03 11.05 9.81
N ALA A 84 2.77 12.10 10.17
CA ALA A 84 2.53 13.45 9.69
C ALA A 84 2.86 13.60 8.20
N GLU A 85 4.04 13.11 7.78
CA GLU A 85 4.46 13.16 6.37
C GLU A 85 3.54 12.33 5.47
N LEU A 86 3.15 11.13 5.90
CA LEU A 86 2.24 10.28 5.14
C LEU A 86 0.88 10.96 4.96
N ALA A 87 0.31 11.54 6.04
CA ALA A 87 -0.97 12.23 5.98
C ALA A 87 -0.94 13.44 5.03
N ASP A 88 0.12 14.24 5.08
CA ASP A 88 0.31 15.40 4.19
C ASP A 88 0.42 14.95 2.73
N VAL A 89 1.25 13.95 2.47
CA VAL A 89 1.53 13.45 1.12
C VAL A 89 0.28 12.87 0.44
N VAL A 90 -0.56 12.13 1.17
CA VAL A 90 -1.78 11.52 0.62
C VAL A 90 -3.01 12.42 0.73
N ALA A 91 -2.87 13.64 1.25
CA ALA A 91 -3.98 14.56 1.46
C ALA A 91 -4.78 14.79 0.17
N GLY A 92 -6.11 14.78 0.31
CA GLY A 92 -7.05 14.95 -0.81
C GLY A 92 -7.21 13.72 -1.73
N ARG A 93 -6.57 12.59 -1.41
CA ARG A 93 -6.61 11.36 -2.20
C ARG A 93 -7.13 10.19 -1.37
N THR A 94 -7.55 9.13 -2.05
CA THR A 94 -7.95 7.85 -1.46
C THR A 94 -6.80 6.86 -1.59
N CYS A 95 -6.34 6.34 -0.45
CA CYS A 95 -5.35 5.26 -0.44
C CYS A 95 -5.99 3.95 -0.92
N VAL A 96 -5.25 3.18 -1.70
CA VAL A 96 -5.67 1.88 -2.23
C VAL A 96 -4.58 0.87 -1.92
N SER A 97 -4.95 -0.26 -1.32
CA SER A 97 -4.05 -1.38 -1.05
C SER A 97 -4.69 -2.67 -1.54
N ASP A 98 -3.87 -3.65 -1.90
CA ASP A 98 -4.30 -5.00 -2.23
C ASP A 98 -4.44 -5.95 -1.03
N SER A 99 -4.24 -5.43 0.19
CA SER A 99 -4.28 -6.14 1.45
C SER A 99 -4.92 -5.32 2.58
N ASP A 100 -5.94 -5.87 3.23
CA ASP A 100 -6.56 -5.27 4.41
C ASP A 100 -5.59 -5.13 5.60
N ARG A 101 -4.48 -5.88 5.58
CA ARG A 101 -3.42 -5.83 6.58
C ARG A 101 -2.69 -4.50 6.60
N ASP A 102 -2.44 -3.92 5.43
CA ASP A 102 -1.75 -2.62 5.33
C ASP A 102 -2.53 -1.55 6.05
N ILE A 103 -3.84 -1.49 5.80
CA ILE A 103 -4.73 -0.57 6.50
C ILE A 103 -4.73 -0.86 8.02
N GLY A 104 -4.66 -2.12 8.41
CA GLY A 104 -4.46 -2.54 9.79
C GLY A 104 -3.18 -1.96 10.41
N TRP A 105 -2.05 -2.02 9.71
CA TRP A 105 -0.76 -1.51 10.16
C TRP A 105 -0.68 0.02 10.13
N ILE A 106 -1.28 0.68 9.14
CA ILE A 106 -1.46 2.14 9.15
C ILE A 106 -2.24 2.57 10.39
N ARG A 107 -3.31 1.85 10.76
CA ARG A 107 -4.03 2.14 12.02
C ARG A 107 -3.13 1.91 13.25
N THR A 108 -2.23 0.92 13.23
CA THR A 108 -1.24 0.73 14.31
C THR A 108 -0.28 1.91 14.40
N LEU A 109 0.24 2.40 13.26
CA LEU A 109 1.09 3.59 13.19
C LEU A 109 0.41 4.82 13.82
N TYR A 110 -0.81 5.15 13.40
CA TYR A 110 -1.53 6.32 13.92
C TYR A 110 -1.94 6.17 15.39
N ARG A 111 -2.19 4.94 15.88
CA ARG A 111 -2.43 4.72 17.32
C ARG A 111 -1.22 5.06 18.17
N ALA A 112 0.00 4.80 17.69
CA ALA A 112 1.22 5.18 18.40
C ALA A 112 1.41 6.70 18.49
N THR A 113 0.74 7.48 17.61
CA THR A 113 0.70 8.95 17.73
C THR A 113 -0.50 9.45 18.54
N GLY A 114 -1.23 8.56 19.23
CA GLY A 114 -2.44 8.89 19.99
C GLY A 114 -3.70 9.14 19.15
N GLN A 115 -3.68 8.84 17.84
CA GLN A 115 -4.83 9.02 16.96
C GLN A 115 -5.68 7.75 16.86
N HIS A 116 -7.00 7.92 16.73
CA HIS A 116 -7.94 6.81 16.58
C HIS A 116 -8.20 6.50 15.10
N GLY A 117 -7.24 5.83 14.46
CA GLY A 117 -7.35 5.32 13.09
C GLY A 117 -6.56 6.13 12.05
N ALA A 118 -6.62 5.68 10.79
CA ALA A 118 -5.99 6.38 9.67
C ALA A 118 -6.77 7.67 9.35
N PRO A 119 -6.13 8.84 9.22
CA PRO A 119 -6.81 10.12 9.03
C PRO A 119 -7.24 10.38 7.58
N PHE A 120 -7.05 9.40 6.68
CA PHE A 120 -7.35 9.52 5.25
C PHE A 120 -8.25 8.38 4.74
N PRO A 121 -9.04 8.63 3.68
CA PRO A 121 -9.90 7.60 3.10
C PRO A 121 -9.05 6.49 2.46
N HIS A 122 -9.52 5.24 2.60
CA HIS A 122 -8.91 4.06 1.98
C HIS A 122 -9.98 3.16 1.35
N GLN A 123 -9.60 2.41 0.32
CA GLN A 123 -10.43 1.40 -0.34
C GLN A 123 -9.60 0.16 -0.64
N GLU A 124 -10.24 -1.01 -0.54
CA GLU A 124 -9.68 -2.26 -1.06
C GLU A 124 -9.54 -2.16 -2.59
N TRP A 125 -8.40 -2.58 -3.12
CA TRP A 125 -8.13 -2.43 -4.55
C TRP A 125 -9.16 -3.13 -5.43
N TYR A 126 -9.69 -4.28 -5.01
CA TYR A 126 -10.60 -5.07 -5.83
C TYR A 126 -11.90 -4.29 -6.11
N ASP A 127 -12.41 -3.52 -5.15
CA ASP A 127 -13.58 -2.65 -5.34
C ASP A 127 -13.30 -1.53 -6.36
N VAL A 128 -12.06 -1.03 -6.39
CA VAL A 128 -11.62 -0.03 -7.36
C VAL A 128 -11.49 -0.64 -8.75
N LEU A 129 -10.82 -1.79 -8.85
CA LEU A 129 -10.59 -2.53 -10.08
C LEU A 129 -11.91 -2.98 -10.71
N GLU A 130 -12.81 -3.56 -9.92
CA GLU A 130 -14.11 -4.01 -10.39
C GLU A 130 -14.97 -2.86 -10.93
N ARG A 131 -14.93 -1.70 -10.24
CA ARG A 131 -15.61 -0.48 -10.71
C ARG A 131 -15.04 0.03 -12.03
N ILE A 132 -13.73 -0.03 -12.24
CA ILE A 132 -13.11 0.36 -13.52
C ILE A 132 -13.41 -0.69 -14.61
N ALA A 133 -13.38 -1.98 -14.28
CA ALA A 133 -13.70 -3.05 -15.24
C ALA A 133 -15.12 -2.89 -15.80
N LYS A 134 -16.09 -2.59 -14.94
CA LYS A 134 -17.51 -2.37 -15.30
C LYS A 134 -17.73 -1.20 -16.28
N THR A 135 -16.79 -0.26 -16.40
CA THR A 135 -16.90 0.83 -17.41
C THR A 135 -16.36 0.43 -18.78
N LYS A 136 -15.60 -0.67 -18.86
CA LYS A 136 -14.86 -1.10 -20.05
C LYS A 136 -15.44 -2.33 -20.71
N VAL A 137 -15.94 -3.27 -19.91
CA VAL A 137 -16.46 -4.55 -20.39
C VAL A 137 -17.82 -4.85 -19.75
N SER A 138 -18.63 -5.62 -20.46
CA SER A 138 -19.93 -6.08 -19.98
C SER A 138 -19.83 -7.51 -19.48
N GLY A 139 -20.44 -7.78 -18.33
CA GLY A 139 -20.53 -9.12 -17.74
C GLY A 139 -19.38 -9.45 -16.79
N PRO A 140 -19.64 -10.25 -15.74
CA PRO A 140 -18.68 -10.51 -14.66
C PRO A 140 -17.44 -11.29 -15.12
N ILE A 141 -17.59 -12.24 -16.04
CA ILE A 141 -16.47 -13.05 -16.54
C ILE A 141 -15.46 -12.19 -17.30
N ALA A 142 -15.93 -11.31 -18.18
CA ALA A 142 -15.05 -10.39 -18.90
C ALA A 142 -14.38 -9.39 -17.94
N GLY A 143 -15.10 -8.94 -16.91
CA GLY A 143 -14.55 -8.07 -15.88
C GLY A 143 -13.41 -8.72 -15.10
N LEU A 144 -13.60 -9.96 -14.66
CA LEU A 144 -12.56 -10.76 -14.00
C LEU A 144 -11.34 -10.96 -14.89
N ALA A 145 -11.53 -11.35 -16.15
CA ALA A 145 -10.42 -11.53 -17.10
C ALA A 145 -9.61 -10.23 -17.30
N LEU A 146 -10.29 -9.09 -17.39
CA LEU A 146 -9.63 -7.78 -17.53
C LEU A 146 -8.83 -7.41 -16.27
N ILE A 147 -9.36 -7.73 -15.08
CA ILE A 147 -8.64 -7.54 -13.80
C ILE A 147 -7.40 -8.42 -13.77
N ASP A 148 -7.54 -9.72 -14.07
CA ASP A 148 -6.43 -10.67 -14.09
C ASP A 148 -5.35 -10.25 -15.08
N ASP A 149 -5.73 -9.81 -16.28
CA ASP A 149 -4.79 -9.30 -17.28
C ASP A 149 -4.02 -8.08 -16.80
N ALA A 150 -4.70 -7.14 -16.13
CA ALA A 150 -4.07 -5.95 -15.57
C ALA A 150 -3.12 -6.29 -14.41
N VAL A 151 -3.52 -7.18 -13.50
CA VAL A 151 -2.70 -7.64 -12.36
C VAL A 151 -1.45 -8.37 -12.89
N ASN A 152 -1.64 -9.31 -13.81
CA ASN A 152 -0.52 -10.06 -14.38
C ASN A 152 0.39 -9.16 -15.23
N GLY A 153 -0.18 -8.19 -15.95
CA GLY A 153 0.57 -7.17 -16.69
C GLY A 153 1.44 -6.32 -15.77
N ALA A 154 0.88 -5.83 -14.66
CA ALA A 154 1.61 -5.04 -13.68
C ALA A 154 2.74 -5.86 -13.05
N ARG A 155 2.45 -7.09 -12.58
CA ARG A 155 3.44 -7.98 -11.96
C ARG A 155 4.56 -8.41 -12.90
N ARG A 156 4.31 -8.50 -14.22
CA ARG A 156 5.38 -8.73 -15.20
C ARG A 156 6.31 -7.53 -15.35
N ARG A 157 5.79 -6.31 -15.20
CA ARG A 157 6.55 -5.06 -15.37
C ARG A 157 7.24 -4.62 -14.08
N TYR A 158 6.58 -4.84 -12.96
CA TYR A 158 7.00 -4.54 -11.60
C TYR A 158 6.74 -5.79 -10.76
N PRO A 159 7.66 -6.76 -10.76
CA PRO A 159 7.52 -7.96 -9.95
C PRO A 159 7.60 -7.60 -8.46
N PRO A 160 6.94 -8.36 -7.57
CA PRO A 160 7.04 -8.13 -6.13
C PRO A 160 8.48 -8.16 -5.65
N THR A 161 8.85 -7.19 -4.81
CA THR A 161 10.22 -7.10 -4.28
C THR A 161 10.31 -7.14 -2.76
N HIS A 162 9.16 -7.12 -2.06
CA HIS A 162 9.09 -7.01 -0.62
C HIS A 162 9.73 -5.72 -0.12
N LYS A 163 9.43 -4.66 -0.85
CA LYS A 163 9.75 -3.28 -0.51
C LYS A 163 8.51 -2.46 -0.76
N ALA A 164 8.03 -1.84 0.32
CA ALA A 164 6.71 -1.24 0.33
C ALA A 164 6.44 -0.25 -0.83
N ASP A 165 7.42 0.55 -1.24
CA ASP A 165 7.17 1.55 -2.30
C ASP A 165 7.19 0.95 -3.71
N GLU A 166 8.02 -0.07 -3.94
CA GLU A 166 8.04 -0.84 -5.19
C GLU A 166 6.78 -1.71 -5.33
N ASP A 167 6.29 -2.29 -4.24
CA ASP A 167 5.05 -3.09 -4.24
C ASP A 167 3.80 -2.19 -4.37
N ALA A 168 3.77 -1.02 -3.71
CA ALA A 168 2.76 0.00 -3.98
C ALA A 168 2.76 0.47 -5.46
N ARG A 169 3.93 0.54 -6.11
CA ARG A 169 4.03 0.85 -7.55
C ARG A 169 3.33 -0.21 -8.40
N THR A 170 3.43 -1.48 -8.03
CA THR A 170 2.76 -2.59 -8.72
C THR A 170 1.23 -2.47 -8.60
N VAL A 171 0.72 -2.10 -7.43
CA VAL A 171 -0.71 -1.83 -7.22
C VAL A 171 -1.16 -0.66 -8.11
N MET A 172 -0.44 0.46 -8.13
CA MET A 172 -0.80 1.59 -9.00
C MET A 172 -0.68 1.26 -10.50
N ALA A 173 0.32 0.49 -10.90
CA ALA A 173 0.46 0.01 -12.27
C ALA A 173 -0.73 -0.86 -12.70
N THR A 174 -1.27 -1.67 -11.80
CA THR A 174 -2.51 -2.44 -12.04
C THR A 174 -3.68 -1.49 -12.34
N LEU A 175 -3.86 -0.44 -11.53
CA LEU A 175 -4.90 0.57 -11.73
C LEU A 175 -4.73 1.29 -13.08
N ARG A 176 -3.50 1.61 -13.49
CA ARG A 176 -3.19 2.26 -14.78
C ARG A 176 -3.48 1.35 -15.97
N LEU A 177 -3.11 0.07 -15.89
CA LEU A 177 -3.36 -0.91 -16.94
C LEU A 177 -4.85 -1.14 -17.13
N ILE A 178 -5.60 -1.38 -16.05
CA ILE A 178 -7.06 -1.56 -16.15
C ILE A 178 -7.74 -0.29 -16.65
N ALA A 179 -7.24 0.90 -16.28
CA ALA A 179 -7.73 2.19 -16.79
C ALA A 179 -7.37 2.42 -18.27
N GLY A 180 -6.47 1.63 -18.87
CA GLY A 180 -6.03 1.76 -20.26
C GLY A 180 -5.05 2.90 -20.49
N ILE A 181 -4.24 3.24 -19.48
CA ILE A 181 -3.26 4.34 -19.54
C ILE A 181 -1.88 3.84 -20.07
N ASP A 182 -1.49 2.60 -19.78
CA ASP A 182 -0.17 2.03 -20.10
C ASP A 182 -0.24 0.77 -20.98
N THR A 183 -1.11 0.77 -21.98
CA THR A 183 -1.30 -0.38 -22.90
C THR A 183 -0.06 -0.72 -23.71
#